data_AF-A0A3A3GMD1-F1
#
_entry.id   AF-A0A3A3GMD1-F1
#
_cell.length_a   1.000
_cell.length_b   1.000
_cell.length_c   1.000
_cell.angle_alpha   90.00
_cell.angle_beta   90.00
_cell.angle_gamma   90.00
#
_symmetry.space_group_name_H-M   'P 1'
#
loop_
_entity.id
_entity.type
_entity.pdbx_description
1 polymer ?
#
loop_
_entity_poly.entity_id
_entity_poly.type
_entity_poly.pdbx_seq_one_letter_code
_entity_poly.pdbx_strand_id
1 'polypeptide(L)'
;MEIWFALIVLSAMAGVACAGILRGRIGLVCSGAVPWVGLLGWLLYNEYFVPYRGGGASMWPVAQLFAGSVAALVGVVSYKVFKRLLKEGA
;
A
#
# COMPACT_ATOMS: atom_id res chain seq x y z
N MET A 1 -6.93 5.56 14.46
CA MET A 1 -6.27 4.24 14.54
C MET A 1 -6.84 3.26 13.51
N GLU A 2 -8.16 3.20 13.33
CA GLU A 2 -8.82 2.31 12.36
C GLU A 2 -8.28 2.42 10.92
N ILE A 3 -8.09 3.66 10.43
CA ILE A 3 -7.55 3.91 9.08
C ILE A 3 -6.13 3.33 8.92
N TRP A 4 -5.29 3.41 9.97
CA TRP A 4 -3.94 2.85 9.94
C TRP A 4 -3.97 1.32 9.90
N PHE A 5 -4.88 0.68 10.65
CA PHE A 5 -5.07 -0.77 10.56
C PHE A 5 -5.52 -1.21 9.17
N ALA A 6 -6.51 -0.52 8.59
CA ALA A 6 -6.97 -0.80 7.23
C ALA A 6 -5.83 -0.67 6.22
N LEU A 7 -5.03 0.40 6.32
CA LEU A 7 -3.88 0.62 5.45
C LEU A 7 -2.86 -0.51 5.55
N ILE A 8 -2.49 -0.92 6.78
CA ILE A 8 -1.51 -1.99 7.00
C ILE A 8 -2.03 -3.32 6.46
N VAL A 9 -3.27 -3.69 6.77
CA VAL A 9 -3.86 -4.97 6.35
C VAL A 9 -3.97 -5.06 4.83
N LEU A 10 -4.52 -4.03 4.17
CA LEU A 10 -4.66 -4.03 2.72
C LEU A 10 -3.30 -4.02 2.00
N SER A 11 -2.32 -3.29 2.56
CA SER A 11 -0.96 -3.28 2.02
C SER A 11 -0.29 -4.64 2.15
N ALA A 12 -0.47 -5.31 3.29
CA ALA A 12 0.06 -6.65 3.51
C ALA A 12 -0.59 -7.67 2.56
N MET A 13 -1.91 -7.61 2.39
CA MET A 13 -2.64 -8.46 1.43
C MET A 13 -2.16 -8.25 0.00
N ALA A 14 -1.95 -6.99 -0.42
CA ALA A 14 -1.40 -6.68 -1.74
C ALA A 14 0.02 -7.26 -1.92
N GLY A 15 0.86 -7.17 -0.88
CA GLY A 15 2.20 -7.76 -0.87
C GLY A 15 2.19 -9.29 -0.99
N VAL A 16 1.31 -9.95 -0.24
CA VAL A 16 1.11 -11.42 -0.29
C VAL A 16 0.60 -11.86 -1.65
N ALA A 17 -0.40 -11.16 -2.21
CA ALA A 17 -0.92 -11.44 -3.54
C ALA A 17 0.17 -11.30 -4.61
N CYS A 18 0.99 -10.24 -4.54
CA CYS A 18 2.15 -10.08 -5.43
C CYS A 18 3.16 -11.22 -5.26
N ALA A 19 3.37 -11.74 -4.05
CA ALA A 19 4.27 -12.86 -3.82
C ALA A 19 3.76 -14.18 -4.38
N GLY A 20 2.44 -14.40 -4.40
CA GLY A 20 1.82 -15.56 -5.04
C GLY A 20 1.88 -15.50 -6.57
N ILE A 21 1.60 -14.33 -7.16
CA ILE A 21 1.41 -14.17 -8.61
C ILE A 21 2.73 -13.86 -9.33
N LEU A 22 3.54 -12.94 -8.78
CA LEU A 22 4.70 -12.36 -9.46
C LEU A 22 6.02 -12.91 -8.92
N ARG A 23 7.02 -12.99 -9.81
CA ARG A 23 8.37 -13.48 -9.50
C ARG A 23 9.43 -12.41 -9.74
N GLY A 24 10.54 -12.52 -9.02
CA GLY A 24 11.72 -11.68 -9.22
C GLY A 24 11.51 -10.21 -8.87
N ARG A 25 12.26 -9.34 -9.55
CA ARG A 25 12.29 -7.88 -9.27
C ARG A 25 10.94 -7.20 -9.52
N ILE A 26 10.17 -7.66 -10.52
CA ILE A 26 8.86 -7.12 -10.85
C ILE A 26 7.89 -7.28 -9.67
N GLY A 27 7.84 -8.48 -9.08
CA GLY A 27 6.97 -8.73 -7.92
C GLY A 27 7.31 -7.85 -6.71
N LEU A 28 8.61 -7.61 -6.46
CA LEU A 28 9.06 -6.74 -5.39
C LEU A 28 8.67 -5.28 -5.64
N VAL A 29 8.87 -4.76 -6.85
CA VAL A 29 8.45 -3.39 -7.22
C VAL A 29 6.94 -3.24 -7.12
N CYS A 30 6.17 -4.16 -7.70
CA CYS A 30 4.71 -4.15 -7.66
C CYS A 30 4.16 -4.22 -6.22
N SER A 31 4.79 -5.01 -5.34
CA SER A 31 4.32 -5.17 -3.96
C SER A 31 4.34 -3.88 -3.14
N GLY A 32 5.24 -2.94 -3.46
CA GLY A 32 5.26 -1.60 -2.86
C GLY A 32 4.45 -0.58 -3.67
N ALA A 33 4.55 -0.63 -5.00
CA ALA A 33 3.90 0.34 -5.87
C ALA A 33 2.38 0.26 -5.83
N VAL A 34 1.81 -0.95 -5.79
CA VAL A 34 0.34 -1.15 -5.75
C VAL A 34 -0.31 -0.49 -4.53
N PRO A 35 0.12 -0.76 -3.28
CA PRO A 35 -0.46 -0.10 -2.12
C PRO A 35 -0.17 1.42 -2.08
N TRP A 36 1.01 1.85 -2.55
CA TRP A 36 1.36 3.28 -2.61
C TRP A 36 0.46 4.06 -3.58
N VAL A 37 0.29 3.55 -4.81
CA VAL A 37 -0.56 4.16 -5.85
C VAL A 37 -2.04 4.01 -5.51
N GLY A 38 -2.44 2.90 -4.89
CA GLY A 38 -3.81 2.69 -4.42
C GLY A 38 -4.21 3.76 -3.39
N LEU A 39 -3.34 4.04 -2.41
CA LEU A 39 -3.56 5.12 -1.46
C LEU A 39 -3.61 6.49 -2.16
N LEU A 40 -2.70 6.76 -3.10
CA LEU A 40 -2.71 8.01 -3.86
C LEU A 40 -4.04 8.22 -4.58
N GLY A 41 -4.53 7.19 -5.28
CA GLY A 41 -5.81 7.24 -5.98
C GLY A 41 -6.96 7.52 -5.02
N TRP A 42 -6.97 6.88 -3.86
CA TRP A 42 -7.97 7.13 -2.81
C TRP A 42 -7.91 8.56 -2.29
N LEU A 43 -6.70 9.09 -2.01
CA LEU A 43 -6.51 10.46 -1.53
C LEU A 43 -6.99 11.49 -2.57
N LEU A 44 -6.59 11.34 -3.84
CA LEU A 44 -7.00 12.25 -4.90
C LEU A 44 -8.52 12.17 -5.16
N TYR A 45 -9.12 10.98 -5.05
CA TYR A 45 -10.58 10.84 -5.15
C TYR A 45 -11.30 11.64 -4.05
N ASN A 46 -10.85 11.53 -2.81
CA ASN A 46 -11.44 12.28 -1.70
C ASN A 46 -11.22 13.79 -1.80
N GLU A 47 -10.09 14.22 -2.38
CA GLU A 47 -9.79 15.63 -2.56
C GLU A 47 -10.65 16.27 -3.67
N TYR A 48 -10.80 15.59 -4.82
CA TYR A 48 -11.36 16.21 -6.02
C TYR A 48 -12.81 15.82 -6.32
N PHE A 49 -13.31 14.69 -5.80
CA PHE A 49 -14.62 14.16 -6.16
C PHE A 49 -15.61 14.05 -5.00
N VAL A 50 -15.14 14.10 -3.75
CA VAL A 50 -16.01 14.04 -2.56
C VAL A 50 -16.31 15.45 -2.07
N PRO A 51 -17.59 15.79 -1.77
CA PRO A 51 -17.93 17.10 -1.24
C PRO A 51 -17.13 17.43 0.01
N TYR A 52 -16.57 18.63 0.06
CA TYR A 52 -15.72 19.10 1.15
C TYR A 52 -16.42 18.93 2.51
N ARG A 53 -15.80 18.15 3.40
CA ARG A 53 -16.38 17.79 4.72
C ARG A 53 -15.84 18.62 5.88
N GLY A 54 -15.15 19.73 5.59
CA GLY A 54 -14.55 20.58 6.61
C GLY A 54 -13.19 20.04 7.07
N GLY A 55 -12.12 20.63 6.56
CA GLY A 55 -10.74 20.33 6.94
C GLY A 55 -9.82 21.21 6.12
N GLY A 56 -9.07 22.11 6.77
CA GLY A 56 -8.41 23.30 6.20
C GLY A 56 -7.64 23.14 4.88
N ALA A 57 -6.37 23.49 4.84
CA ALA A 57 -5.59 23.38 3.61
C ALA A 57 -5.40 21.90 3.20
N SER A 58 -5.32 21.65 1.90
CA SER A 58 -5.13 20.32 1.31
C SER A 58 -3.86 19.63 1.84
N MET A 59 -4.02 18.51 2.56
CA MET A 59 -2.91 17.75 3.18
C MET A 59 -2.56 16.46 2.43
N TRP A 60 -3.22 16.15 1.32
CA TRP A 60 -2.98 14.89 0.59
C TRP A 60 -1.52 14.68 0.15
N PRO A 61 -0.72 15.72 -0.22
CA PRO A 61 0.67 15.47 -0.61
C PRO A 61 1.50 14.96 0.58
N VAL A 62 1.27 15.54 1.76
CA VAL A 62 1.91 15.13 3.00
C VAL A 62 1.43 13.73 3.41
N ALA A 63 0.11 13.50 3.35
CA ALA A 63 -0.46 12.18 3.64
C ALA A 63 0.14 11.09 2.74
N GLN A 64 0.33 11.38 1.46
CA GLN A 64 0.93 10.44 0.52
C GLN A 64 2.41 10.16 0.84
N LEU A 65 3.18 11.19 1.18
CA LEU A 65 4.60 11.02 1.52
C LEU A 65 4.79 10.11 2.73
N PHE A 66 3.96 10.26 3.77
CA PHE A 66 4.08 9.46 4.99
C PHE A 66 3.33 8.13 4.88
N ALA A 67 2.00 8.18 4.73
CA ALA A 67 1.18 6.97 4.72
C ALA A 67 1.43 6.12 3.47
N GLY A 68 1.70 6.73 2.31
CA GLY A 68 2.07 6.00 1.10
C GLY A 68 3.38 5.24 1.28
N SER A 69 4.41 5.89 1.83
CA SER A 69 5.70 5.22 2.12
C SER A 69 5.55 4.06 3.11
N VAL A 70 4.73 4.23 4.15
CA VAL A 70 4.41 3.14 5.09
C VAL A 70 3.69 1.99 4.37
N ALA A 71 2.68 2.30 3.55
CA ALA A 71 1.94 1.31 2.76
C ALA A 71 2.86 0.51 1.82
N ALA A 72 3.78 1.20 1.13
CA ALA A 72 4.78 0.57 0.28
C ALA A 72 5.71 -0.36 1.07
N LEU A 73 6.20 0.09 2.22
CA LEU A 73 7.11 -0.68 3.06
C LEU A 73 6.42 -1.94 3.59
N VAL A 74 5.18 -1.83 4.07
CA VAL A 74 4.39 -2.98 4.54
C VAL A 74 4.16 -3.98 3.41
N GLY A 75 3.83 -3.51 2.21
CA GLY A 75 3.67 -4.37 1.03
C GLY A 75 4.94 -5.13 0.66
N VAL A 76 6.09 -4.45 0.64
CA VAL A 76 7.39 -5.07 0.33
C VAL A 76 7.82 -6.07 1.41
N VAL A 77 7.65 -5.73 2.69
CA VAL A 77 7.98 -6.64 3.80
C VAL A 77 7.12 -7.90 3.71
N SER A 78 5.81 -7.75 3.50
CA SER A 78 4.88 -8.86 3.37
C SER A 78 5.22 -9.74 2.17
N TYR A 79 5.58 -9.13 1.03
CA TYR A 79 6.06 -9.87 -0.15
C TYR A 79 7.29 -10.71 0.18
N LYS A 80 8.31 -10.13 0.81
CA LYS A 80 9.57 -10.83 1.15
C LYS A 80 9.33 -11.99 2.11
N VAL A 81 8.57 -11.76 3.17
CA VAL A 81 8.25 -12.78 4.18
C VAL A 81 7.49 -13.94 3.52
N PHE A 82 6.42 -13.64 2.79
CA PHE A 82 5.61 -14.69 2.16
C PHE A 82 6.38 -15.44 1.07
N LYS A 83 7.18 -14.75 0.26
CA LYS A 83 8.00 -15.41 -0.77
C LYS A 83 9.07 -16.32 -0.17
N ARG A 84 9.58 -15.99 1.01
CA ARG A 84 10.50 -16.86 1.75
C ARG A 84 9.80 -18.12 2.25
N LEU A 85 8.62 -17.99 2.86
CA LEU A 85 7.82 -19.13 3.31
C LEU A 85 7.46 -20.08 2.15
N LEU A 86 7.09 -19.54 0.98
CA LEU A 86 6.82 -20.36 -0.20
C LEU A 86 8.04 -21.13 -0.74
N LYS A 87 9.26 -20.66 -0.47
CA LYS A 87 10.49 -21.36 -0.88
C LYS A 87 10.93 -22.41 0.13
N GLU A 88 10.62 -22.22 1.41
CA GLU A 88 10.97 -23.17 2.48
C GLU A 88 9.98 -24.35 2.56
N GLY A 89 8.76 -24.18 2.03
CA GLY A 89 7.73 -25.22 1.97
C GLY A 89 7.63 -26.01 0.66
N ALA A 90 8.53 -25.78 -0.30
CA ALA A 90 8.60 -26.46 -1.61
C ALA A 90 9.89 -27.27 -1.72
#